data_AF-A0A642KRS1-F1
#
_entry.id   AF-A0A642KRS1-F1
#
_cell.length_a   1.000
_cell.length_b   1.000
_cell.length_c   1.000
_cell.angle_alpha   90.00
_cell.angle_beta   90.00
_cell.angle_gamma   90.00
#
_symmetry.space_group_name_H-M   'P 1'
#
loop_
_entity.id
_entity.type
_entity.pdbx_description
1 polymer ?
#
loop_
_entity_poly.entity_id
_entity_poly.type
_entity_poly.pdbx_seq_one_letter_code
_entity_poly.pdbx_strand_id
1 'polypeptide(L)'
;MPVVYTILQNRCKDTRRFHPSPEVVELVCRASGDLTYKKPKFRRCMDKYIANGLCCKRGKVLTEGRKAYYESIRRKKMEAFINGNRKKIKIFKQQTFNNVFKTGL
;
A
#
# COMPACT_ATOMS: atom_id res chain seq x y z
N MET A 1 -6.67 -7.58 -4.65
CA MET A 1 -6.96 -6.86 -3.39
C MET A 1 -5.81 -5.92 -3.03
N PRO A 2 -6.07 -4.68 -2.57
CA PRO A 2 -5.01 -3.76 -2.12
C PRO A 2 -4.23 -4.36 -0.94
N VAL A 3 -2.90 -4.25 -0.95
CA VAL A 3 -2.03 -4.86 0.08
C VAL A 3 -2.37 -4.38 1.50
N VAL A 4 -2.68 -3.09 1.65
CA VAL A 4 -3.13 -2.52 2.94
C VAL A 4 -4.38 -3.20 3.46
N TYR A 5 -5.34 -3.51 2.59
CA TYR A 5 -6.57 -4.19 2.98
C TYR A 5 -6.28 -5.62 3.49
N THR A 6 -5.37 -6.34 2.83
CA THR A 6 -4.94 -7.67 3.26
C THR A 6 -4.21 -7.63 4.60
N ILE A 7 -3.32 -6.66 4.82
CA ILE A 7 -2.62 -6.48 6.09
C ILE A 7 -3.62 -6.25 7.22
N LEU A 8 -4.57 -5.34 7.00
CA LEU A 8 -5.58 -5.03 8.00
C LEU A 8 -6.50 -6.25 8.27
N GLN A 9 -6.92 -6.96 7.23
CA GLN A 9 -7.76 -8.16 7.35
C GLN A 9 -7.08 -9.26 8.17
N ASN A 10 -5.77 -9.48 7.94
CA ASN A 10 -4.98 -10.46 8.70
C ASN A 10 -4.75 -10.03 10.16
N ARG A 11 -4.86 -8.74 10.48
CA ARG A 11 -4.66 -8.18 11.83
C ARG A 11 -5.95 -8.14 12.66
N CYS A 12 -7.11 -8.21 12.04
CA CYS A 12 -8.39 -8.24 12.75
C CYS A 12 -8.77 -9.69 13.12
N LYS A 13 -9.16 -9.89 14.38
CA LYS A 13 -9.50 -11.22 14.95
C LYS A 13 -10.78 -11.84 14.38
N ASP A 14 -11.68 -11.03 13.81
CA ASP A 14 -12.92 -11.50 13.18
C ASP A 14 -12.97 -11.15 11.69
N THR A 15 -12.76 -12.16 10.85
CA THR A 15 -12.79 -12.03 9.38
C THR A 15 -14.21 -11.89 8.82
N ARG A 16 -15.26 -12.21 9.61
CA ARG A 16 -16.67 -12.14 9.17
C ARG A 16 -17.22 -10.71 9.20
N ARG A 17 -16.62 -9.82 10.00
CA ARG A 17 -17.00 -8.41 10.15
C ARG A 17 -15.75 -7.53 10.19
N PHE A 18 -14.94 -7.63 9.14
CA PHE A 18 -13.72 -6.85 9.03
C PHE A 18 -14.04 -5.36 8.78
N HIS A 19 -14.01 -4.57 9.86
CA HIS A 19 -14.22 -3.13 9.86
C HIS A 19 -13.10 -2.47 10.69
N PRO A 20 -11.91 -2.22 10.11
CA PRO A 20 -10.80 -1.64 10.85
C PRO A 20 -11.14 -0.22 11.27
N SER A 21 -10.91 0.18 12.52
CA SER A 21 -11.26 1.53 12.96
C SER A 21 -10.59 2.61 12.07
N PRO A 22 -11.22 3.78 11.89
CA PRO A 22 -10.63 4.86 11.08
C PRO A 22 -9.20 5.22 11.50
N GLU A 23 -8.89 5.15 12.80
CA GLU A 23 -7.56 5.42 13.35
C GLU A 23 -6.52 4.42 12.85
N VAL A 24 -6.87 3.13 12.80
CA VAL A 24 -5.98 2.08 12.28
C VAL A 24 -5.73 2.29 10.79
N VAL A 25 -6.78 2.63 10.02
CA VAL A 25 -6.64 2.92 8.59
C VAL A 25 -5.76 4.14 8.36
N GLU A 26 -6.01 5.23 9.08
CA GLU A 26 -5.22 6.46 8.99
C GLU A 26 -3.75 6.21 9.34
N LEU A 27 -3.49 5.47 10.43
CA LEU A 27 -2.13 5.15 10.87
C LEU A 27 -1.36 4.38 9.79
N VAL A 28 -1.96 3.32 9.24
CA VAL A 28 -1.34 2.51 8.18
C VAL A 28 -1.14 3.32 6.89
N CYS A 29 -2.13 4.13 6.51
CA CYS A 29 -2.04 4.98 5.33
C CYS A 29 -0.98 6.07 5.48
N ARG A 30 -0.86 6.68 6.67
CA ARG A 30 0.15 7.70 6.98
C ARG A 30 1.56 7.12 7.01
N ALA A 31 1.71 5.90 7.54
CA ALA A 31 2.99 5.19 7.53
C ALA A 31 3.39 4.72 6.11
N SER A 32 2.44 4.66 5.18
CA SER A 32 2.70 4.25 3.80
C SER A 32 3.28 5.39 2.97
N GLY A 33 4.29 5.08 2.16
CA GLY A 33 4.84 5.99 1.14
C GLY A 33 3.92 6.20 -0.08
N ASP A 34 2.72 5.62 -0.11
CA ASP A 34 1.82 5.71 -1.26
C ASP A 34 1.13 7.08 -1.34
N LEU A 35 1.46 7.86 -2.38
CA LEU A 35 0.89 9.18 -2.64
C LEU A 35 -0.64 9.17 -2.84
N THR A 36 -1.25 8.01 -3.10
CA THR A 36 -2.70 7.87 -3.18
C THR A 36 -3.38 8.33 -1.89
N TYR A 37 -2.76 8.14 -0.73
CA TYR A 37 -3.30 8.55 0.57
C TYR A 37 -3.21 10.07 0.82
N LYS A 38 -2.42 10.78 0.02
CA LYS A 38 -2.33 12.25 0.06
C LYS A 38 -3.35 12.93 -0.86
N LYS A 39 -4.05 12.17 -1.72
CA LYS A 39 -5.00 12.74 -2.68
C LYS A 39 -6.25 13.28 -1.96
N PRO A 40 -6.81 14.43 -2.40
CA PRO A 40 -8.04 14.98 -1.83
C PRO A 40 -9.21 13.98 -1.82
N LYS A 41 -9.30 13.14 -2.85
CA LYS A 41 -10.31 12.07 -2.94
C LYS A 41 -10.21 11.07 -1.78
N PHE A 42 -9.01 10.70 -1.37
CA PHE A 42 -8.81 9.79 -0.23
C PHE A 42 -9.23 10.47 1.06
N ARG A 43 -8.82 11.72 1.28
CA ARG A 43 -9.19 12.49 2.47
C ARG A 43 -10.70 12.59 2.64
N ARG A 44 -11.42 12.97 1.58
CA ARG A 44 -12.89 12.97 1.57
C ARG A 44 -13.52 11.60 1.91
N CYS A 45 -12.88 10.50 1.52
CA CYS A 45 -13.36 9.17 1.90
C CYS A 45 -13.09 8.86 3.38
N MET A 46 -11.95 9.28 3.91
CA MET A 46 -11.62 9.14 5.34
C MET A 46 -12.50 10.01 6.23
N ASP A 47 -12.76 11.27 5.85
CA ASP A 47 -13.63 12.16 6.63
C ASP A 47 -15.04 11.58 6.73
N LYS A 48 -15.57 11.03 5.63
CA LYS A 48 -16.84 10.30 5.64
C LYS A 48 -16.79 9.05 6.50
N TYR A 49 -15.65 8.34 6.49
CA TYR A 49 -15.47 7.13 7.28
C TYR A 49 -15.50 7.45 8.79
N ILE A 50 -14.81 8.52 9.19
CA ILE A 50 -14.79 9.01 10.58
C ILE A 50 -16.20 9.44 11.00
N ALA A 51 -16.90 10.23 10.19
CA ALA A 51 -18.19 10.79 10.56
C ALA A 51 -19.32 9.76 10.62
N ASN A 52 -19.34 8.77 9.72
CA ASN A 52 -20.52 7.91 9.52
C ASN A 52 -20.22 6.41 9.66
N GLY A 53 -19.00 6.02 10.05
CA GLY A 53 -18.55 4.65 9.83
C GLY A 53 -18.42 4.33 8.33
N LEU A 54 -18.31 3.06 7.98
CA LEU A 54 -17.99 2.64 6.60
C LEU A 54 -18.89 3.35 5.58
N CYS A 55 -18.24 4.06 4.64
CA CYS A 55 -18.83 4.95 3.63
C CYS A 55 -19.99 4.34 2.81
N CYS A 56 -20.23 3.03 2.88
CA CYS A 56 -21.25 2.36 2.08
C CYS A 56 -22.17 1.51 2.98
N LYS A 57 -23.48 1.83 2.97
CA LYS A 57 -24.54 0.97 3.56
C LYS A 57 -24.58 -0.42 2.93
N ARG A 58 -24.03 -0.57 1.70
CA ARG A 58 -23.88 -1.84 0.97
C ARG A 58 -22.42 -2.07 0.62
N GLY A 59 -21.90 -3.25 0.94
CA GLY A 59 -20.54 -3.67 0.57
C GLY A 59 -20.30 -3.53 -0.94
N LYS A 60 -19.16 -2.94 -1.32
CA LYS A 60 -18.81 -2.81 -2.73
C LYS A 60 -18.44 -4.18 -3.29
N VAL A 61 -19.26 -4.70 -4.19
CA VAL A 61 -19.01 -6.00 -4.83
C VAL A 61 -17.78 -5.92 -5.72
N LEU A 62 -16.84 -6.84 -5.50
CA LEU A 62 -15.68 -7.02 -6.34
C LEU A 62 -16.08 -7.85 -7.58
N THR A 63 -16.58 -7.17 -8.62
CA THR A 63 -16.86 -7.81 -9.91
C THR A 63 -15.56 -8.20 -10.60
N GLU A 64 -15.60 -9.13 -11.57
CA GLU A 64 -14.41 -9.54 -12.33
C GLU A 64 -13.69 -8.36 -12.98
N GLY A 65 -14.43 -7.42 -13.59
CA GLY A 65 -13.84 -6.19 -14.15
C GLY A 65 -13.14 -5.32 -13.09
N ARG A 66 -13.73 -5.19 -11.88
CA ARG A 66 -13.10 -4.46 -10.76
C ARG A 66 -11.87 -5.19 -10.24
N LYS A 67 -11.92 -6.51 -10.17
CA LYS A 67 -10.80 -7.37 -9.75
C LYS A 67 -9.61 -7.18 -10.71
N ALA A 68 -9.84 -7.35 -12.01
CA ALA A 68 -8.84 -7.14 -13.06
C ALA A 68 -8.23 -5.72 -13.00
N TYR A 69 -9.08 -4.69 -12.81
CA TYR A 69 -8.61 -3.32 -12.63
C TYR A 69 -7.65 -3.18 -11.43
N TYR A 70 -8.05 -3.62 -10.24
CA TYR A 70 -7.21 -3.48 -9.05
C TYR A 70 -5.95 -4.34 -9.11
N GLU A 71 -6.02 -5.52 -9.72
CA GLU A 71 -4.86 -6.38 -9.96
C GLU A 71 -3.87 -5.73 -10.92
N SER A 72 -4.35 -5.08 -11.98
CA SER A 72 -3.48 -4.33 -12.90
C SER A 72 -2.73 -3.20 -12.19
N ILE A 73 -3.40 -2.47 -11.29
CA ILE A 73 -2.77 -1.41 -10.48
C ILE A 73 -1.75 -2.00 -9.53
N ARG A 74 -2.10 -3.08 -8.82
CA ARG A 74 -1.18 -3.76 -7.90
C ARG A 74 0.07 -4.23 -8.63
N ARG A 75 -0.09 -4.86 -9.80
CA ARG A 75 1.02 -5.34 -10.63
C ARG A 75 1.96 -4.21 -11.02
N LYS A 76 1.43 -3.11 -11.57
CA LYS A 76 2.22 -1.93 -11.95
C LYS A 76 3.01 -1.35 -10.77
N LYS A 77 2.37 -1.21 -9.60
CA LYS A 77 3.04 -0.73 -8.37
C LYS A 77 4.13 -1.69 -7.91
N MET A 78 3.88 -3.00 -7.96
CA MET A 78 4.86 -4.03 -7.59
C MET A 78 6.07 -4.03 -8.53
N GLU A 79 5.85 -3.98 -9.84
CA GLU A 79 6.92 -3.91 -10.84
C GLU A 79 7.78 -2.67 -10.66
N ALA A 80 7.16 -1.49 -10.44
CA ALA A 80 7.88 -0.25 -10.15
C ALA A 80 8.75 -0.37 -8.89
N PHE A 81 8.21 -0.97 -7.82
CA PHE A 81 8.96 -1.21 -6.59
C PHE A 81 10.16 -2.16 -6.79
N ILE A 82 9.94 -3.29 -7.47
CA ILE A 82 11.00 -4.25 -7.80
C ILE A 82 12.10 -3.60 -8.64
N ASN A 83 11.73 -2.86 -9.69
CA ASN A 83 12.68 -2.20 -10.57
C ASN A 83 13.48 -1.12 -9.83
N GLY A 84 12.83 -0.33 -8.97
CA GLY A 84 13.51 0.64 -8.11
C GLY A 84 14.54 -0.02 -7.19
N ASN A 85 14.18 -1.12 -6.54
CA ASN A 85 15.09 -1.84 -5.65
C ASN A 85 16.23 -2.52 -6.41
N ARG A 86 15.99 -3.09 -7.60
CA ARG A 86 17.05 -3.65 -8.45
C ARG A 86 18.10 -2.59 -8.80
N LYS A 87 17.68 -1.37 -9.13
CA LYS A 87 18.58 -0.24 -9.39
C LYS A 87 19.39 0.13 -8.15
N LYS A 88 18.75 0.25 -6.97
CA LYS A 88 19.44 0.53 -5.70
C LYS A 88 20.47 -0.54 -5.36
N ILE A 89 20.12 -1.82 -5.48
CA ILE A 89 21.04 -2.94 -5.23
C ILE A 89 22.25 -2.87 -6.16
N LYS A 90 22.05 -2.56 -7.45
CA LYS A 90 23.16 -2.40 -8.41
C LYS A 90 24.10 -1.26 -8.00
N ILE A 91 23.56 -0.12 -7.60
CA ILE A 91 24.34 1.04 -7.12
C ILE A 91 25.12 0.65 -5.86
N PHE A 92 24.46 0.01 -4.87
CA PHE A 92 25.13 -0.42 -3.65
C PHE A 92 26.27 -1.41 -3.94
N LYS A 93 26.06 -2.39 -4.83
CA LYS A 93 27.14 -3.31 -5.23
C LYS A 93 28.33 -2.57 -5.85
N GLN A 94 28.10 -1.58 -6.71
CA GLN A 94 29.17 -0.77 -7.30
C GLN A 94 29.90 0.09 -6.26
N GLN A 95 29.17 0.69 -5.32
CA GLN A 95 29.74 1.46 -4.22
C GLN A 95 30.56 0.57 -3.28
N THR A 96 30.05 -0.60 -2.91
CA THR A 96 30.79 -1.59 -2.10
C THR A 96 32.07 -2.00 -2.81
N PHE A 97 31.99 -2.35 -4.10
CA PHE A 97 33.17 -2.70 -4.90
C PHE A 97 34.20 -1.55 -4.88
N ASN A 98 33.80 -0.33 -5.28
CA ASN A 98 34.70 0.83 -5.30
C ASN A 98 35.31 1.16 -3.93
N ASN A 99 34.56 0.98 -2.84
CA ASN A 99 35.07 1.22 -1.49
C ASN A 99 36.12 0.17 -1.08
N VAL A 100 35.95 -1.10 -1.44
CA VAL A 100 36.94 -2.16 -1.19
C VAL A 100 38.27 -1.84 -1.89
N PHE A 101 38.24 -1.37 -3.14
CA PHE A 101 39.47 -0.97 -3.86
C PHE A 101 40.11 0.32 -3.34
N LYS A 102 39.34 1.20 -2.69
CA LYS A 102 39.87 2.42 -2.06
C LYS A 102 40.52 2.19 -0.70
N THR A 103 40.16 1.12 0.02
CA THR A 103 40.72 0.77 1.33
C THR A 103 41.85 -0.27 1.26
N GLY A 104 42.14 -0.81 0.07
CA GLY A 104 43.18 -1.82 -0.16
C GLY A 104 44.47 -1.30 -0.79
N LEU A 105 44.61 0.03 -0.92
CA LEU A 105 45.83 0.79 -1.25
C LEU A 105 46.16 1.68 -0.06
#